data_AF-A0A953VRG0-F1
#
_entry.id   AF-A0A953VRG0-F1
#
_cell.length_a   1.000
_cell.length_b   1.000
_cell.length_c   1.000
_cell.angle_alpha   90.00
_cell.angle_beta   90.00
_cell.angle_gamma   90.00
#
_symmetry.space_group_name_H-M   'P 1'
#
loop_
_entity.id
_entity.type
_entity.pdbx_description
1 polymer ?
#
loop_
_entity_poly.entity_id
_entity_poly.type
_entity_poly.pdbx_seq_one_letter_code
_entity_poly.pdbx_strand_id
1 'polypeptide(L)' 'MTVDADTNEAEQLRGACDVLEILREEFAQWTDEGQDESQREALESVLAHIESMEDEYRRRLATAEAE' A
#
# COMPACT_ATOMS: atom_id res chain seq x y z
N MET A 1 4.20 29.80 -16.28
CA MET A 1 3.79 28.39 -16.36
C MET A 1 4.12 27.78 -15.02
N THR A 2 3.28 28.06 -14.03
CA THR A 2 3.35 27.44 -12.71
C THR A 2 2.92 26.00 -12.95
N VAL A 3 3.86 25.07 -12.82
CA VAL A 3 3.53 23.64 -12.75
C VAL A 3 2.56 23.52 -11.58
N ASP A 4 1.35 23.02 -11.83
CA ASP A 4 0.31 22.75 -10.84
C ASP A 4 0.89 21.85 -9.73
N ALA A 5 1.49 22.47 -8.71
CA ALA A 5 2.17 21.79 -7.61
C ALA A 5 1.18 21.25 -6.56
N ASP A 6 -0.12 21.55 -6.72
CA ASP A 6 -1.20 21.05 -5.87
C ASP A 6 -2.04 20.02 -6.65
N THR A 7 -1.41 18.90 -7.03
CA THR A 7 -2.22 17.68 -7.16
C THR A 7 -2.65 17.35 -5.73
N ASN A 8 -3.94 17.44 -5.45
CA ASN A 8 -4.54 17.34 -4.12
C ASN A 8 -3.88 16.22 -3.29
N GLU A 9 -3.31 16.54 -2.12
CA GLU A 9 -2.62 15.57 -1.27
C GLU A 9 -3.48 14.32 -1.00
N ALA A 10 -4.79 14.49 -0.83
CA ALA A 10 -5.72 13.37 -0.68
C ALA A 10 -5.83 12.50 -1.94
N GLU A 11 -5.77 13.08 -3.15
CA GLU A 11 -5.76 12.31 -4.40
C GLU A 11 -4.48 11.49 -4.56
N GLN A 12 -3.33 12.06 -4.18
CA GLN A 12 -2.06 11.33 -4.20
C GLN A 12 -2.06 10.19 -3.17
N LEU A 13 -2.58 10.43 -1.97
CA LEU A 13 -2.68 9.44 -0.90
C LEU A 13 -3.68 8.32 -1.27
N ARG A 14 -4.79 8.63 -1.94
CA ARG A 14 -5.72 7.62 -2.50
C ARG A 14 -5.01 6.73 -3.52
N GLY A 15 -4.35 7.32 -4.51
CA GLY A 15 -3.63 6.54 -5.51
C GLY A 15 -2.54 5.65 -4.91
N ALA A 16 -1.85 6.12 -3.86
CA ALA A 16 -0.91 5.29 -3.12
C ALA A 16 -1.57 4.14 -2.35
N CYS A 17 -2.73 4.39 -1.72
CA CYS A 17 -3.51 3.33 -1.06
C CYS A 17 -3.97 2.26 -2.07
N ASP A 18 -4.46 2.68 -3.24
CA ASP A 18 -4.91 1.76 -4.29
C ASP A 18 -3.78 0.83 -4.75
N VAL A 19 -2.56 1.36 -4.93
CA VAL A 19 -1.38 0.55 -5.29
C VAL A 19 -0.98 -0.40 -4.18
N LEU A 20 -1.03 0.02 -2.92
CA LEU A 20 -0.73 -0.83 -1.77
C LEU A 20 -1.74 -1.97 -1.61
N GLU A 21 -3.03 -1.69 -1.87
CA GLU A 21 -4.08 -2.71 -1.87
C GLU A 21 -3.82 -3.77 -2.94
N ILE A 22 -3.50 -3.36 -4.17
CA ILE A 22 -3.14 -4.28 -5.26
C ILE A 22 -1.93 -5.14 -4.86
N LEU A 23 -0.87 -4.52 -4.33
CA LEU A 23 0.33 -5.26 -3.91
C LEU A 23 0.02 -6.25 -2.77
N ARG A 24 -0.82 -5.86 -1.81
CA ARG A 24 -1.23 -6.76 -0.72
C ARG A 24 -1.97 -7.98 -1.28
N GLU A 25 -2.88 -7.78 -2.22
CA GLU A 25 -3.63 -8.87 -2.85
C GLU A 25 -2.73 -9.81 -3.66
N GLU A 26 -1.83 -9.25 -4.48
CA GLU A 26 -0.89 -10.04 -5.28
C GLU A 26 0.05 -10.88 -4.41
N PHE A 27 0.62 -10.29 -3.36
CA PHE A 27 1.53 -11.01 -2.46
C PHE A 27 0.80 -12.04 -1.58
N ALA A 28 -0.46 -11.79 -1.20
CA ALA A 28 -1.29 -12.75 -0.48
C ALA A 28 -1.54 -13.99 -1.35
N GLN A 29 -1.89 -13.76 -2.62
CA GLN A 29 -2.02 -14.84 -3.59
C GLN A 29 -0.71 -15.64 -3.75
N TRP A 30 0.44 -14.96 -3.88
CA TRP A 30 1.72 -15.65 -4.02
C TRP A 30 2.11 -16.46 -2.77
N THR A 31 1.69 -16.01 -1.59
CA THR A 31 1.94 -16.73 -0.33
C THR A 31 1.17 -18.05 -0.29
N ASP A 32 -0.08 -18.05 -0.77
CA ASP A 32 -0.92 -19.25 -0.87
C ASP A 32 -0.43 -20.23 -1.96
N GLU A 33 0.20 -19.72 -3.02
CA GLU A 33 0.76 -20.53 -4.12
C GLU A 33 2.16 -21.08 -3.84
N GLY A 34 2.85 -20.56 -2.82
CA GLY A 34 4.21 -20.94 -2.46
C GLY A 34 4.34 -22.41 -2.04
N GLN A 35 5.28 -23.12 -2.65
CA GLN A 35 5.56 -24.54 -2.32
C GLN A 35 6.75 -24.72 -1.35
N ASP A 36 7.53 -23.66 -1.09
CA ASP A 36 8.71 -23.66 -0.23
C ASP A 36 8.46 -22.77 1.01
N GLU A 37 8.69 -23.33 2.19
CA GLU A 37 8.51 -22.64 3.48
C GLU A 37 9.33 -21.35 3.58
N SER A 38 10.57 -21.35 3.07
CA SER A 38 11.43 -20.16 3.13
C SER A 38 10.95 -19.05 2.20
N GLN A 39 10.33 -19.41 1.08
CA GLN A 39 9.69 -18.45 0.18
C GLN A 39 8.42 -17.88 0.82
N ARG A 40 7.65 -18.72 1.51
CA ARG A 40 6.46 -18.32 2.24
C ARG A 40 6.79 -17.33 3.36
N GLU A 41 7.77 -17.62 4.21
CA GLU A 41 8.22 -16.70 5.28
C GLU A 41 8.65 -15.34 4.73
N ALA A 42 9.37 -15.34 3.59
CA ALA A 42 9.78 -14.09 2.93
C ALA A 42 8.57 -13.28 2.42
N LEU A 43 7.57 -13.95 1.82
CA LEU A 43 6.35 -13.30 1.33
C LEU A 43 5.49 -12.79 2.49
N GLU A 44 5.36 -13.54 3.58
CA GLU A 44 4.67 -13.12 4.81
C GLU A 44 5.33 -11.87 5.41
N SER A 45 6.67 -11.79 5.41
CA SER A 45 7.37 -10.58 5.85
C SER A 45 7.12 -9.38 4.95
N VAL A 46 7.00 -9.58 3.63
CA VAL A 46 6.68 -8.49 2.70
C VAL A 46 5.24 -8.02 2.88
N LEU A 47 4.29 -8.95 3.05
CA LEU A 47 2.89 -8.65 3.33
C LEU A 47 2.74 -7.80 4.59
N ALA A 48 3.38 -8.20 5.69
CA ALA A 48 3.34 -7.43 6.93
C ALA A 48 3.90 -6.01 6.75
N HIS A 49 4.89 -5.82 5.87
CA HIS A 49 5.42 -4.50 5.55
C HIS A 49 4.44 -3.67 4.72
N ILE A 50 3.80 -4.26 3.71
CA ILE A 50 2.78 -3.60 2.89
C ILE A 50 1.59 -3.16 3.75
N GLU A 51 1.10 -4.02 4.64
CA GLU A 51 0.01 -3.71 5.57
C GLU A 51 0.38 -2.53 6.48
N SER A 52 1.59 -2.52 7.03
CA SER A 52 2.07 -1.40 7.84
C SER A 52 2.14 -0.09 7.05
N MET A 53 2.49 -0.14 5.77
CA MET A 53 2.49 1.04 4.90
C MET A 53 1.06 1.49 4.58
N GLU A 54 0.17 0.55 4.26
CA GLU A 54 -1.24 0.81 3.97
C GLU A 54 -1.93 1.51 5.16
N ASP A 55 -1.68 1.05 6.37
CA ASP A 55 -2.19 1.67 7.61
C ASP A 55 -1.69 3.10 7.79
N GLU A 56 -0.41 3.37 7.50
CA GLU A 56 0.14 4.73 7.57
C GLU A 56 -0.49 5.65 6.52
N TYR A 57 -0.59 5.20 5.27
CA TYR A 57 -1.16 6.00 4.18
C TYR A 57 -2.64 6.26 4.38
N ARG A 58 -3.41 5.27 4.89
CA ARG A 58 -4.81 5.46 5.27
C ARG A 58 -4.98 6.48 6.40
N ARG A 59 -4.12 6.47 7.42
CA ARG A 59 -4.15 7.48 8.49
C ARG A 59 -3.88 8.88 7.95
N ARG A 60 -2.89 9.02 7.07
CA ARG A 60 -2.58 10.30 6.41
C ARG A 60 -3.72 10.77 5.52
N LEU A 61 -4.33 9.86 4.75
CA LEU A 61 -5.47 10.17 3.89
C LEU A 61 -6.66 10.67 4.71
N ALA A 62 -7.01 9.96 5.79
CA ALA A 62 -8.09 10.37 6.67
C ALA A 62 -7.85 11.74 7.31
N THR A 63 -6.59 12.10 7.57
CA THR A 63 -6.22 13.44 8.03
C THR A 63 -6.42 14.48 6.94
N ALA A 64 -5.91 14.23 5.74
CA ALA A 64 -6.03 15.14 4.59
C ALA A 64 -7.48 15.34 4.11
N GLU A 65 -8.35 14.34 4.25
CA GLU A 65 -9.77 14.43 3.93
C GLU A 65 -10.60 15.20 4.98
N ALA A 66 -10.04 15.42 6.17
CA ALA A 66 -10.70 16.11 7.27
C ALA A 66 -10.36 17.62 7.34
N GLU A 67 -9.41 18.08 6.52
CA GLU A 67 -9.02 19.49 6.35
C GLU A 67 -9.88 20.21 5.29
#